data_AF-T1H746-F1
#
_entry.id   AF-T1H746-F1
#
_cell.length_a   1.000
_cell.length_b   1.000
_cell.length_c   1.000
_cell.angle_alpha   90.00
_cell.angle_beta   90.00
_cell.angle_gamma   90.00
#
_symmetry.space_group_name_H-M   'P 1'
#
loop_
_entity.id
_entity.type
_entity.pdbx_description
1 polymer ?
#
loop_
_entity_poly.entity_id
_entity_poly.type
_entity_poly.pdbx_seq_one_letter_code
_entity_poly.pdbx_strand_id
1 'polypeptide(L)' 'EDDLFAVQDKTNRYLRLREFLHEQSTESDLIVMTLPMPRKNIVSAPVYMAWLESLSRGMPPFLFVRGNQSSVLTFYS' A
#
# COMPACT_ATOMS: atom_id res chain seq x y z
N GLU A 1 2.25 -7.11 -20.98
CA GLU A 1 3.51 -7.48 -20.31
C GLU A 1 4.38 -6.25 -20.07
N ASP A 2 4.53 -5.36 -21.05
CA ASP A 2 5.31 -4.11 -20.94
C ASP A 2 4.95 -3.23 -19.74
N ASP A 3 3.66 -3.07 -19.42
CA ASP A 3 3.20 -2.30 -18.25
C ASP A 3 3.74 -2.86 -16.92
N LEU A 4 3.87 -4.18 -16.81
CA LEU A 4 4.34 -4.85 -15.59
C LEU A 4 5.85 -4.68 -15.42
N PHE A 5 6.60 -4.76 -16.53
CA PHE A 5 8.04 -4.48 -16.54
C PHE A 5 8.34 -3.03 -16.16
N ALA A 6 7.53 -2.07 -16.65
CA ALA A 6 7.68 -0.66 -16.32
C ALA A 6 7.51 -0.34 -14.82
N VAL A 7 6.86 -1.22 -14.05
CA VAL A 7 6.60 -1.03 -12.61
C VAL A 7 7.16 -2.15 -11.74
N GLN A 8 8.04 -2.99 -12.29
CA GLN A 8 8.58 -4.17 -11.63
C GLN A 8 9.19 -3.85 -10.26
N ASP A 9 9.99 -2.80 -10.16
CA ASP A 9 10.62 -2.38 -8.89
C ASP A 9 9.59 -2.03 -7.81
N LYS A 10 8.49 -1.37 -8.20
CA LYS A 10 7.40 -1.03 -7.26
C LYS A 10 6.65 -2.28 -6.83
N THR A 11 6.35 -3.17 -7.77
CA THR A 11 5.71 -4.45 -7.48
C THR A 11 6.55 -5.25 -6.47
N ASN A 12 7.85 -5.41 -6.73
CA ASN A 12 8.77 -6.12 -5.83
C ASN A 12 8.83 -5.48 -4.44
N ARG A 13 8.80 -4.15 -4.35
CA ARG A 13 8.75 -3.44 -3.06
C ARG A 13 7.46 -3.73 -2.28
N TYR A 14 6.31 -3.80 -2.94
CA TYR A 14 5.05 -4.17 -2.27
C TYR A 14 5.01 -5.63 -1.85
N LEU A 15 5.58 -6.54 -2.65
CA LEU A 15 5.73 -7.95 -2.27
C LEU A 15 6.62 -8.09 -1.02
N ARG A 16 7.77 -7.42 -0.99
CA ARG A 16 8.64 -7.42 0.19
C ARG A 16 7.97 -6.79 1.41
N LEU A 17 7.18 -5.73 1.22
CA LEU A 17 6.38 -5.14 2.30
C LEU A 17 5.34 -6.11 2.84
N ARG A 18 4.70 -6.92 1.98
CA ARG A 18 3.73 -7.94 2.38
C ARG A 18 4.36 -9.01 3.27
N GLU A 19 5.60 -9.40 2.98
CA GLU A 19 6.36 -10.34 3.82
C GLU A 19 6.53 -9.77 5.23
N PHE A 20 7.02 -8.52 5.36
CA PHE A 20 7.15 -7.85 6.66
C PHE A 20 5.82 -7.71 7.41
N LEU A 21 4.75 -7.36 6.69
CA LEU A 21 3.42 -7.28 7.29
C LEU A 21 2.97 -8.62 7.86
N HIS A 22 3.26 -9.72 7.15
CA HIS A 22 2.90 -11.04 7.64
C HIS A 22 3.68 -11.41 8.89
N GLU A 23 4.99 -11.16 8.88
CA GLU A 23 5.86 -11.50 10.00
C GLU A 23 5.53 -10.73 11.27
N GLN A 24 5.08 -9.47 11.15
CA GLN A 24 4.99 -8.55 12.29
C GLN A 24 3.56 -8.14 12.66
N SER A 25 2.58 -8.30 11.78
CA SER A 25 1.25 -7.70 11.95
C SER A 25 0.09 -8.66 11.67
N THR A 26 0.33 -9.97 11.59
CA THR A 26 -0.74 -10.96 11.38
C THR A 26 -1.70 -11.05 12.56
N GLU A 27 -1.25 -10.78 13.79
CA GLU A 27 -2.06 -10.83 15.02
C GLU A 27 -2.54 -9.45 15.48
N SER A 28 -2.40 -8.41 14.67
CA SER A 28 -2.86 -7.06 15.02
C SER A 28 -4.39 -6.94 14.93
N ASP A 29 -5.01 -6.13 15.79
CA ASP A 29 -6.46 -5.86 15.71
C ASP A 29 -6.85 -5.01 14.49
N LEU A 30 -5.95 -4.11 14.07
CA LEU A 30 -6.14 -3.19 12.95
C LEU A 30 -4.78 -2.79 12.36
N ILE A 31 -4.68 -2.77 11.03
CA ILE A 31 -3.51 -2.24 10.32
C ILE A 31 -3.88 -0.94 9.62
N VAL A 32 -3.19 0.13 9.97
CA VAL A 32 -3.29 1.44 9.30
C VAL A 32 -2.03 1.67 8.49
N MET A 33 -2.18 1.75 7.17
CA MET A 33 -1.06 1.91 6.24
C MET A 33 -1.30 3.08 5.28
N THR A 34 -0.22 3.76 4.93
CA THR A 34 -0.25 4.77 3.86
C THR A 34 -0.72 4.14 2.54
N LEU A 35 -1.78 4.67 1.95
CA LEU A 35 -2.32 4.23 0.66
C LEU A 35 -1.23 4.33 -0.42
N PRO A 36 -0.83 3.21 -1.04
CA PRO A 36 0.04 3.22 -2.21
C PRO A 36 -0.63 4.05 -3.32
N MET A 37 0.09 5.02 -3.88
CA MET A 37 -0.45 5.84 -4.96
C MET A 37 0.44 5.78 -6.21
N PRO A 38 -0.06 5.22 -7.32
CA PRO A 38 0.64 5.30 -8.59
C PRO A 38 0.63 6.72 -9.14
N ARG A 39 1.61 7.04 -10.00
CA ARG A 39 1.54 8.24 -10.84
C ARG A 39 0.53 8.00 -11.95
N LYS A 40 -0.31 9.00 -12.24
CA LYS A 40 -1.30 8.94 -13.33
C LYS A 40 -0.59 8.59 -14.64
N ASN A 41 -1.24 7.77 -15.47
CA ASN A 41 -0.80 7.34 -16.80
C ASN A 41 0.44 6.43 -16.85
N ILE A 42 0.99 6.00 -15.70
CA ILE A 42 2.10 5.02 -15.65
C ILE A 42 1.60 3.62 -15.30
N VAL A 43 0.52 3.54 -14.52
CA VAL A 43 0.03 2.26 -13.97
C VAL A 43 -1.42 2.07 -14.40
N SER A 44 -1.71 0.90 -14.97
CA SER A 44 -3.07 0.51 -15.31
C SER A 44 -3.89 0.22 -14.05
N ALA A 45 -5.20 0.46 -14.11
CA ALA A 45 -6.10 0.22 -12.99
C ALA A 45 -6.02 -1.21 -12.41
N PRO A 46 -5.93 -2.28 -13.23
CA PRO A 46 -5.80 -3.65 -12.73
C PRO A 46 -4.51 -3.88 -11.93
N VAL A 47 -3.38 -3.36 -12.39
CA VAL A 47 -2.09 -3.49 -11.69
C VAL A 47 -2.14 -2.77 -10.34
N TYR A 48 -2.75 -1.59 -10.30
CA TYR A 48 -2.94 -0.87 -9.05
C TYR A 48 -3.80 -1.65 -8.05
N MET A 49 -4.93 -2.20 -8.51
CA MET A 49 -5.80 -3.02 -7.66
C MET A 49 -5.10 -4.29 -7.18
N ALA A 50 -4.31 -4.92 -8.04
CA ALA A 50 -3.51 -6.09 -7.67
C ALA A 50 -2.49 -5.77 -6.56
N TRP A 51 -1.88 -4.57 -6.56
CA TRP A 51 -1.00 -4.17 -5.44
C TRP A 51 -1.75 -4.01 -4.13
N LEU A 52 -2.92 -3.37 -4.15
CA LEU A 52 -3.75 -3.21 -2.95
C LEU A 52 -4.20 -4.56 -2.40
N GLU A 53 -4.70 -5.44 -3.26
CA GLU A 53 -5.10 -6.80 -2.90
C GLU A 53 -3.93 -7.61 -2.35
N SER A 54 -2.77 -7.55 -3.00
CA SER A 54 -1.57 -8.28 -2.56
C SER A 54 -1.13 -7.88 -1.14
N LEU A 55 -1.32 -6.62 -0.76
CA LEU A 55 -0.97 -6.10 0.56
C LEU A 55 -2.02 -6.48 1.62
N SER A 56 -3.31 -6.42 1.30
CA SER A 56 -4.38 -6.60 2.29
C SER A 56 -4.92 -8.02 2.39
N ARG A 57 -4.69 -8.88 1.40
CA ARG A 57 -5.27 -10.23 1.37
C ARG A 57 -4.73 -11.10 2.50
N GLY A 58 -5.64 -11.67 3.29
CA GLY A 58 -5.31 -12.56 4.40
C GLY A 58 -4.65 -11.84 5.59
N MET A 59 -4.87 -10.53 5.72
CA MET A 59 -4.43 -9.72 6.86
C MET A 59 -5.64 -9.38 7.76
N PRO A 60 -5.41 -8.96 9.01
CA PRO A 60 -6.43 -8.34 9.86
C PRO A 60 -7.10 -7.12 9.18
N PRO A 61 -8.16 -6.53 9.78
CA PRO A 61 -8.80 -5.33 9.27
C PRO A 61 -7.77 -4.29 8.80
N PHE A 62 -7.88 -3.85 7.55
CA PHE A 62 -6.85 -3.08 6.87
C PHE A 62 -7.42 -1.74 6.41
N LEU A 63 -6.80 -0.64 6.85
CA LEU A 63 -7.19 0.71 6.48
C LEU A 63 -6.05 1.40 5.71
N PHE A 64 -6.29 1.66 4.43
CA PHE A 64 -5.39 2.50 3.64
C PHE A 64 -5.74 3.98 3.82
N VAL A 65 -4.76 4.78 4.24
CA VAL A 65 -4.96 6.21 4.53
C VAL A 65 -4.11 7.07 3.59
N ARG A 66 -4.70 8.15 3.08
CA ARG A 66 -4.00 9.15 2.28
C ARG A 66 -4.34 10.56 2.76
N GLY A 67 -3.33 11.31 3.19
CA GLY A 67 -3.47 12.74 3.44
C GLY A 67 -3.59 13.56 2.15
N ASN A 68 -4.14 14.76 2.26
CA ASN A 68 -4.24 15.75 1.17
C ASN A 68 -3.00 16.67 1.07
N GLN A 69 -1.87 16.26 1.67
CA GLN A 69 -0.61 17.03 1.71
C GLN A 69 -0.70 18.38 2.47
N SER A 70 -1.76 18.63 3.23
CA SER A 70 -1.85 19.80 4.12
C SER A 70 -1.36 19.47 5.53
N SER A 71 -0.83 20.47 6.25
CA SER A 71 -0.36 20.28 7.63
C SER A 71 -1.53 19.94 8.55
N VAL A 72 -1.38 18.87 9.32
CA VAL A 72 -2.38 18.39 10.29
C VAL A 72 -1.87 18.43 11.73
N LEU A 73 -0.60 18.77 11.95
CA LEU A 73 -0.04 18.90 13.29
C LEU A 73 -0.56 20.18 13.93
N THR A 74 -1.54 20.03 14.80
CA THR A 74 -1.94 21.07 15.76
C THR A 74 -1.45 20.60 17.11
N PHE A 75 -0.50 21.32 17.72
CA PHE A 75 -0.06 21.03 19.07
C PHE A 75 -1.23 21.35 20.01
N TYR A 76 -1.82 20.32 20.60
CA TYR A 76 -2.65 20.48 21.79
C TYR A 76 -1.69 20.43 22.99
N SER A 77 -1.45 21.60 23.58
CA SER A 77 -0.76 21.76 24.86
C SER A 77 -1.63 21.26 26.01
#